data_AF-A0A522SD08-F1
#
_entry.id   AF-A0A522SD08-F1
#
_cell.length_a   1.000
_cell.length_b   1.000
_cell.length_c   1.000
_cell.angle_alpha   90.00
_cell.angle_beta   90.00
_cell.angle_gamma   90.00
#
_symmetry.space_group_name_H-M   'P 1'
#
loop_
_entity.id
_entity.type
_entity.pdbx_description
1 polymer ?
#
loop_
_entity_poly.entity_id
_entity_poly.type
_entity_poly.pdbx_seq_one_letter_code
_entity_poly.pdbx_strand_id
1 'polypeptide(L)' 'MPTTQLKALIEERASHHPWCAYKKNRAQARSLAQAIKRPYMQLDRPGMTEWLVLDVDQPLAALAWERGPLCHDRCPHS' A
#
# COMPACT_ATOMS: atom_id res chain seq x y z
N MET A 1 -10.34 10.49 10.18
CA MET A 1 -9.81 11.45 9.18
C MET A 1 -8.30 11.39 9.25
N PRO A 2 -7.56 11.33 8.12
CA PRO A 2 -6.10 11.42 8.16
C PRO A 2 -5.66 12.68 8.89
N THR A 3 -4.62 12.57 9.70
CA THR A 3 -3.94 13.73 10.28
C THR A 3 -3.29 14.57 9.18
N THR A 4 -3.16 15.87 9.43
CA THR A 4 -2.60 16.86 8.48
C THR A 4 -1.23 16.45 7.93
N GLN A 5 -0.40 15.80 8.75
CA GLN A 5 0.93 15.32 8.36
C GLN A 5 0.88 14.22 7.28
N LEU A 6 -0.03 13.25 7.43
CA LEU A 6 -0.18 12.18 6.43
C LEU A 6 -0.66 12.75 5.09
N LYS A 7 -1.58 13.73 5.14
CA LYS A 7 -2.05 14.41 3.94
C LYS A 7 -0.91 15.16 3.23
N ALA A 8 -0.11 15.92 3.96
CA ALA A 8 1.02 16.66 3.40
C ALA A 8 2.05 15.73 2.74
N LEU A 9 2.37 14.60 3.38
CA LEU A 9 3.32 13.62 2.83
C LEU A 9 2.79 12.96 1.55
N ILE A 10 1.49 12.67 1.47
CA ILE A 10 0.89 12.13 0.26
C ILE A 10 0.87 13.17 -0.87
N GLU A 11 0.58 14.44 -0.56
CA GLU A 11 0.59 15.52 -1.53
C GLU A 11 2.00 15.85 -2.06
N GLU A 12 3.03 15.70 -1.21
CA GLU A 12 4.44 15.87 -1.60
C GLU A 12 4.92 14.74 -2.52
N ARG A 13 4.56 13.49 -2.20
CA ARG A 13 5.16 12.30 -2.84
C ARG A 13 4.33 11.72 -3.98
N ALA A 14 3.00 11.75 -3.89
CA ALA A 14 2.14 11.28 -4.96
C ALA A 14 1.88 12.43 -5.94
N SER A 15 2.19 12.24 -7.23
CA SER A 15 1.91 13.21 -8.29
C SER A 15 0.40 13.37 -8.55
N HIS A 16 -0.31 13.96 -7.59
CA HIS A 16 -1.75 14.26 -7.51
C HIS A 16 -2.70 13.08 -7.20
N HIS A 17 -2.33 11.85 -7.54
CA HIS A 17 -3.18 10.68 -7.28
C HIS A 17 -2.38 9.50 -6.71
N PRO A 18 -2.55 9.16 -5.41
CA PRO A 18 -1.96 7.94 -4.88
C PRO A 18 -2.61 6.72 -5.53
N TRP A 19 -1.81 5.68 -5.70
CA TRP A 19 -2.30 4.37 -6.14
C TRP A 19 -2.83 3.61 -4.93
N CYS A 20 -3.93 2.90 -5.08
CA CYS A 20 -4.47 2.11 -3.98
C CYS A 20 -5.04 0.77 -4.45
N ALA A 21 -5.13 -0.18 -3.52
CA ALA A 21 -5.62 -1.51 -3.80
C ALA A 21 -6.20 -2.19 -2.54
N TYR A 22 -7.02 -3.22 -2.76
CA TYR A 22 -7.51 -4.11 -1.67
C TYR A 22 -6.56 -5.26 -1.36
N LYS A 23 -5.68 -5.61 -2.29
CA LYS A 23 -4.63 -6.61 -2.17
C LYS A 23 -3.35 -5.98 -2.71
N LYS A 24 -2.17 -6.55 -2.43
CA LYS A 24 -0.87 -6.10 -2.99
C LYS A 24 -0.74 -6.41 -4.51
N ASN A 25 -1.80 -6.16 -5.28
CA ASN A 25 -1.87 -6.33 -6.72
C ASN A 25 -2.89 -5.34 -7.31
N ARG A 26 -2.77 -5.03 -8.61
CA ARG A 26 -3.74 -4.21 -9.37
C ARG A 26 -4.00 -2.83 -8.75
N ALA A 27 -2.94 -2.07 -8.51
CA ALA A 27 -3.03 -0.71 -8.00
C ALA A 27 -3.82 0.19 -8.96
N GLN A 28 -4.68 1.06 -8.44
CA GLN A 28 -5.44 2.05 -9.22
C GLN A 28 -5.22 3.45 -8.67
N ALA A 29 -4.96 4.42 -9.54
CA ALA A 29 -4.90 5.82 -9.15
C ALA A 29 -6.29 6.30 -8.70
N ARG A 30 -6.39 6.90 -7.51
CA ARG A 30 -7.63 7.42 -6.93
C ARG A 30 -7.39 8.78 -6.26
N SER A 31 -8.46 9.51 -5.96
CA SER A 31 -8.36 10.68 -5.08
C SER A 31 -7.96 10.28 -3.66
N LEU A 32 -7.30 11.16 -2.92
CA LEU A 32 -6.87 10.89 -1.54
C LEU A 32 -8.03 10.39 -0.65
N ALA A 33 -9.20 11.03 -0.75
CA ALA A 33 -10.39 10.68 0.03
C ALA A 33 -10.91 9.26 -0.25
N GLN A 34 -10.67 8.73 -1.46
CA GLN A 34 -11.02 7.36 -1.83
C GLN A 34 -9.88 6.38 -1.49
N ALA A 35 -8.63 6.80 -1.71
CA ALA A 35 -7.45 5.96 -1.51
C ALA A 35 -7.24 5.61 -0.04
N ILE A 36 -7.50 6.53 0.89
CA ILE A 36 -7.35 6.26 2.32
C ILE A 36 -8.34 5.24 2.89
N LYS A 37 -9.41 4.94 2.15
CA LYS A 37 -10.40 3.91 2.52
C LYS A 37 -9.94 2.50 2.11
N ARG A 38 -8.74 2.36 1.52
CA ARG A 38 -8.19 1.09 1.05
C ARG A 38 -7.02 0.68 1.93
N PRO A 39 -6.85 -0.64 2.15
CA PRO A 39 -5.81 -1.15 3.05
C PRO A 39 -4.39 -0.89 2.54
N TYR A 40 -4.22 -0.80 1.22
CA TYR A 40 -2.91 -0.63 0.60
C TYR A 40 -2.89 0.63 -0.27
N MET A 41 -1.86 1.44 -0.09
CA MET A 41 -1.61 2.64 -0.87
C MET A 41 -0.14 2.66 -1.34
N GLN A 42 0.11 3.15 -2.54
CA GLN A 42 1.44 3.48 -3.04
C GLN A 42 1.48 4.97 -3.37
N LEU A 43 2.55 5.62 -2.93
CA LEU A 43 2.79 7.03 -3.20
C LEU A 43 3.49 7.20 -4.56
N ASP A 44 4.30 6.22 -4.96
CA ASP A 44 5.08 6.24 -6.20
C ASP A 44 4.36 5.59 -7.39
N ARG A 45 4.91 5.83 -8.59
CA ARG A 45 4.40 5.32 -9.88
C ARG A 45 4.28 3.78 -9.92
N PRO A 46 3.37 3.22 -10.73
CA PRO A 46 3.11 1.79 -10.86
C PRO A 46 4.33 1.12 -11.49
N GLY A 47 5.21 0.60 -10.65
CA GLY A 47 6.53 0.07 -11.02
C GLY A 47 7.40 -0.17 -9.80
N MET A 48 7.21 0.62 -8.73
CA MET A 48 7.79 0.35 -7.42
C MET A 48 6.86 -0.51 -6.56
N THR A 49 7.45 -1.40 -5.75
CA THR A 49 6.76 -2.45 -4.97
C THR A 49 6.49 -2.03 -3.52
N GLU A 50 6.64 -0.74 -3.20
CA GLU A 50 6.48 -0.24 -1.84
C GLU A 50 5.01 0.08 -1.57
N TRP A 51 4.49 -0.46 -0.46
CA TRP A 51 3.08 -0.34 -0.07
C TRP A 51 2.99 0.20 1.34
N LEU A 52 2.30 1.32 1.50
CA LEU A 52 1.81 1.79 2.79
C LEU A 52 0.59 0.96 3.18
N VAL A 53 0.67 0.31 4.34
CA VAL A 53 -0.46 -0.45 4.94
C VAL A 53 -1.20 0.48 5.88
N LEU A 54 -2.45 0.80 5.55
CA LEU A 54 -3.26 1.79 6.27
C LEU A 54 -4.27 1.17 7.24
N ASP A 55 -4.60 -0.10 7.06
CA ASP A 55 -5.59 -0.81 7.86
C ASP A 55 -4.97 -2.14 8.32
N VAL A 56 -4.46 -2.12 9.56
CA VAL A 56 -3.70 -3.21 10.16
C VAL A 56 -4.59 -4.21 10.90
N ASP A 57 -5.85 -3.84 11.18
CA ASP A 57 -6.77 -4.61 12.03
C ASP A 57 -7.82 -5.40 11.24
N GLN A 58 -7.59 -5.62 9.95
CA GLN A 58 -8.52 -6.39 9.14
C GLN A 58 -8.70 -7.81 9.69
N PRO A 59 -9.88 -8.43 9.51
CA PRO A 59 -10.07 -9.83 9.86
C PRO A 59 -8.95 -10.69 9.24
N LEU A 60 -8.29 -11.49 10.07
CA LEU A 60 -7.14 -12.33 9.71
C LEU A 60 -5.83 -11.57 9.44
N ALA A 61 -5.72 -10.28 9.77
CA ALA A 61 -4.48 -9.53 9.61
C ALA A 61 -3.32 -10.14 10.40
N ALA A 62 -3.53 -10.53 11.66
CA ALA A 62 -2.52 -11.24 12.46
C ALA A 62 -1.96 -12.49 11.74
N LEU A 63 -2.83 -13.29 11.13
CA LEU A 63 -2.43 -14.47 10.35
C LEU A 63 -1.69 -14.10 9.06
N ALA A 64 -2.05 -13.00 8.41
CA ALA A 64 -1.34 -12.53 7.22
C ALA A 64 0.07 -12.00 7.55
N TRP A 65 0.26 -11.47 8.77
CA TRP A 65 1.56 -11.00 9.26
C TRP A 65 2.46 -12.17 9.68
N GLU A 66 1.90 -13.18 10.36
CA GLU A 66 2.61 -14.44 10.65
C GLU A 66 3.01 -15.19 9.38
N ARG A 67 2.17 -15.12 8.34
CA ARG A 67 2.45 -15.66 7.00
C ARG A 67 3.38 -14.77 6.15
N GLY A 68 4.04 -13.77 6.74
CA GLY A 68 4.93 -12.87 6.04
C GLY A 68 5.88 -13.63 5.09
N PRO A 69 6.23 -13.07 3.92
CA PRO A 69 7.11 -13.73 2.97
C PRO A 69 8.54 -13.74 3.53
N LEU A 70 8.84 -14.67 4.42
CA LEU A 70 10.21 -15.17 4.52
C LEU A 70 10.43 -15.98 3.26
N CYS A 71 11.18 -15.39 2.35
CA CYS A 71 11.94 -16.03 1.28
C CYS A 71 11.98 -17.57 1.38
N HIS A 72 11.05 -18.24 0.72
CA HIS A 72 11.19 -19.60 0.23
C HIS A 72 10.56 -19.58 -1.16
N ASP A 73 11.31 -20.00 -2.17
CA ASP A 73 10.90 -20.09 -3.58
C ASP A 73 10.94 -18.83 -4.44
N ARG A 74 12.14 -18.20 -4.52
CA ARG A 74 12.88 -17.88 -5.77
C ARG A 74 13.86 -16.72 -5.56
N CYS A 75 15.07 -17.04 -5.12
CA CYS A 75 16.26 -16.38 -5.65
C CYS A 75 16.58 -17.06 -7.00
N PRO A 76 16.70 -16.33 -8.13
CA PRO A 76 17.16 -16.95 -9.37
C PRO A 76 18.67 -17.16 -9.25
N HIS A 77 19.08 -18.39 -8.98
CA HIS A 77 20.39 -18.87 -9.41
C HIS A 77 20.19 -19.58 -10.75
N SER A 78 20.57 -18.92 -11.83
CA SER A 78 20.94 -19.51 -13.12
C SER A 78 21.90 -18.54 -13.79
#